data_AF-A0A8J8GRV0-F1
#
_entry.id   AF-A0A8J8GRV0-F1
#
_cell.length_a   1.000
_cell.length_b   1.000
_cell.length_c   1.000
_cell.angle_alpha   90.00
_cell.angle_beta   90.00
_cell.angle_gamma   90.00
#
_symmetry.space_group_name_H-M   'P 1'
#
loop_
_entity.id
_entity.type
_entity.pdbx_description
1 polymer ?
#
loop_
_entity_poly.entity_id
_entity_poly.type
_entity_poly.pdbx_seq_one_letter_code
_entity_poly.pdbx_strand_id
1 'polypeptide(L)'
;MDPRPGVVISASDDRALFLRAEEVAAYRELATLVRRRPTIAGPPLDLPALDRLAEVLTGEDDIRLTEAEADCLDLLRNQTVVRAALPLRIRPVCVACGLASEKLVNPARPTKAASKSGEVAETIIESVGMLAANPVLAVVRFVGGMGQIRADVQADLPVCVRCDGIEFDSHAVTFCPGCRALREESVLVTCPDCGEDFAVGRDARTLWTPRDQAVGAGRLAYAAERLSLAAGQLENSLYSGQKEQLIAGLVAGDEPIALVRCGRPTDTMRGVALLLTTGGLGWSHELMTSKTVGGTVRWSQVTAVHLSGPLGQQALALLVRDEPPLVFNRFKGNGVQLGDRVCDFTAPGLHRLVCELSGLPWEPPTMPVSPAPPLPLPSPPPAQSTTPPLPPPPPPPALVPQQRPPGWYPDPWRQVRARWWDGRRWTDHVQR
;
A
#
# COMPACT_ATOMS: atom_id res chain seq x y z
N MET A 1 -19.13 -4.72 3.23
CA MET A 1 -17.95 -5.20 3.97
C MET A 1 -16.74 -4.74 3.19
N ASP A 2 -15.80 -4.06 3.82
CA ASP A 2 -14.52 -3.76 3.17
C ASP A 2 -13.78 -5.07 2.88
N PRO A 3 -13.13 -5.21 1.72
CA PRO A 3 -12.34 -6.40 1.43
C PRO A 3 -11.30 -6.59 2.54
N ARG A 4 -11.22 -7.78 3.12
CA ARG A 4 -10.17 -8.06 4.11
C ARG A 4 -8.83 -8.11 3.36
N PRO A 5 -7.76 -7.51 3.91
CA PRO A 5 -6.41 -7.56 3.32
C PRO A 5 -5.84 -8.97 3.27
N GLY A 6 -6.50 -9.94 3.91
CA GLY A 6 -6.00 -11.28 4.14
C GLY A 6 -6.84 -12.08 5.14
N VAL A 7 -6.34 -13.25 5.51
CA VAL A 7 -6.95 -14.18 6.47
C VAL A 7 -5.93 -14.70 7.47
N VAL A 8 -6.37 -14.91 8.72
CA VAL A 8 -5.60 -15.63 9.73
C VAL A 8 -5.95 -17.11 9.62
N ILE A 9 -4.94 -17.93 9.44
CA ILE A 9 -5.04 -19.38 9.30
C ILE A 9 -4.42 -20.04 10.52
N SER A 10 -5.18 -20.86 11.24
CA SER A 10 -4.73 -21.56 12.45
C SER A 10 -4.60 -23.05 12.18
N ALA A 11 -3.44 -23.65 12.48
CA ALA A 11 -3.25 -25.11 12.45
C ALA A 11 -3.55 -25.76 13.82
N SER A 12 -3.36 -24.98 14.89
CA SER A 12 -3.64 -25.34 16.28
C SER A 12 -4.00 -24.07 17.06
N ASP A 13 -4.31 -24.20 18.36
CA ASP A 13 -4.64 -23.05 19.21
C ASP A 13 -3.46 -22.09 19.39
N ASP A 14 -2.23 -22.58 19.32
CA ASP A 14 -0.99 -21.83 19.52
C ASP A 14 -0.28 -21.42 18.22
N ARG A 15 -0.58 -22.06 17.08
CA ARG A 15 0.09 -21.81 15.79
C ARG A 15 -0.88 -21.25 14.76
N ALA A 16 -0.62 -20.02 14.32
CA ALA A 16 -1.32 -19.40 13.22
C ALA A 16 -0.38 -18.62 12.30
N LEU A 17 -0.88 -18.27 11.13
CA LEU A 17 -0.20 -17.38 10.20
C LEU A 17 -1.22 -16.44 9.56
N PHE A 18 -0.77 -15.24 9.20
CA PHE A 18 -1.57 -14.30 8.43
C PHE A 18 -1.12 -14.34 6.98
N LEU A 19 -2.06 -14.57 6.07
CA LEU A 19 -1.84 -14.48 4.63
C LEU A 19 -2.56 -13.28 4.08
N ARG A 20 -1.89 -12.52 3.21
CA ARG A 20 -2.53 -11.47 2.43
C ARG A 20 -3.46 -12.05 1.36
N ALA A 21 -4.41 -11.26 0.90
CA ALA A 21 -5.38 -11.67 -0.11
C ALA A 21 -4.69 -12.19 -1.40
N GLU A 22 -3.59 -11.55 -1.81
CA GLU A 22 -2.79 -11.98 -2.95
C GLU A 22 -2.10 -13.35 -2.71
N GLU A 23 -1.68 -13.64 -1.49
CA GLU A 23 -1.05 -14.92 -1.14
C GLU A 23 -2.09 -16.03 -1.10
N VAL A 24 -3.27 -15.77 -0.54
CA VAL A 24 -4.40 -16.71 -0.55
C VAL A 24 -4.80 -17.07 -1.97
N ALA A 25 -4.93 -16.07 -2.85
CA ALA A 25 -5.19 -16.28 -4.26
C ALA A 25 -4.08 -17.11 -4.92
N ALA A 26 -2.80 -16.79 -4.64
CA ALA A 26 -1.67 -17.54 -5.16
C ALA A 26 -1.68 -19.02 -4.74
N TYR A 27 -1.98 -19.32 -3.47
CA TYR A 27 -2.03 -20.68 -2.97
C TYR A 27 -3.23 -21.46 -3.47
N ARG A 28 -4.40 -20.82 -3.64
CA ARG A 28 -5.57 -21.45 -4.26
C ARG A 28 -5.29 -21.87 -5.71
N GLU A 29 -4.63 -21.01 -6.44
CA GLU A 29 -4.24 -21.24 -7.82
C GLU A 29 -3.15 -22.34 -7.91
N LEU A 30 -2.15 -22.32 -7.01
CA LEU A 30 -1.17 -23.42 -6.90
C LEU A 30 -1.84 -24.76 -6.56
N ALA A 31 -2.77 -24.78 -5.60
CA ALA A 31 -3.50 -25.99 -5.25
C ALA A 31 -4.26 -26.53 -6.47
N THR A 32 -4.94 -25.67 -7.22
CA THR A 32 -5.64 -26.04 -8.46
C THR A 32 -4.68 -26.64 -9.51
N LEU A 33 -3.49 -26.05 -9.66
CA LEU A 33 -2.46 -26.55 -10.57
C LEU A 33 -1.96 -27.94 -10.16
N VAL A 34 -1.68 -28.14 -8.87
CA VAL A 34 -1.23 -29.43 -8.33
C VAL A 34 -2.33 -30.48 -8.47
N ARG A 35 -3.61 -30.14 -8.25
CA ARG A 35 -4.75 -31.05 -8.47
C ARG A 35 -4.87 -31.52 -9.90
N ARG A 36 -4.64 -30.64 -10.88
CA ARG A 36 -4.68 -31.01 -12.31
C ARG A 36 -3.57 -31.99 -12.67
N ARG A 37 -2.42 -31.92 -11.98
CA ARG A 37 -1.25 -32.77 -12.21
C ARG A 37 -0.56 -33.08 -10.89
N PRO A 38 -1.00 -34.09 -10.15
CA PRO A 38 -0.47 -34.41 -8.83
C PRO A 38 0.86 -35.18 -8.92
N THR A 39 1.83 -34.62 -9.65
CA THR A 39 3.18 -35.16 -9.79
C THR A 39 4.10 -34.54 -8.76
N ILE A 40 4.81 -35.36 -8.01
CA ILE A 40 5.69 -34.91 -6.92
C ILE A 40 7.07 -35.55 -7.07
N ALA A 41 8.11 -34.71 -6.97
CA ALA A 41 9.48 -35.16 -6.78
C ALA A 41 9.70 -35.28 -5.25
N GLY A 42 9.37 -36.43 -4.69
CA GLY A 42 9.44 -36.69 -3.25
C GLY A 42 8.38 -37.66 -2.75
N PRO A 43 8.10 -37.66 -1.43
CA PRO A 43 7.03 -38.46 -0.83
C PRO A 43 5.66 -38.17 -1.47
N PRO A 44 4.72 -39.13 -1.42
CA PRO A 44 3.38 -38.94 -2.00
C PRO A 44 2.63 -37.79 -1.32
N LEU A 45 1.84 -37.07 -2.11
CA LEU A 45 1.01 -35.96 -1.66
C LEU A 45 -0.33 -36.45 -1.09
N ASP A 46 -0.77 -35.89 0.04
CA ASP A 46 -2.13 -36.07 0.55
C ASP A 46 -3.12 -35.23 -0.27
N LEU A 47 -3.62 -35.82 -1.36
CA LEU A 47 -4.57 -35.16 -2.26
C LEU A 47 -5.89 -34.79 -1.56
N PRO A 48 -6.50 -35.66 -0.72
CA PRO A 48 -7.67 -35.27 0.06
C PRO A 48 -7.46 -34.04 0.95
N ALA A 49 -6.30 -33.92 1.62
CA ALA A 49 -5.98 -32.73 2.41
C ALA A 49 -5.76 -31.48 1.54
N LEU A 50 -5.12 -31.63 0.37
CA LEU A 50 -4.97 -30.53 -0.59
C LEU A 50 -6.31 -30.04 -1.14
N ASP A 51 -7.23 -30.95 -1.45
CA ASP A 51 -8.58 -30.62 -1.92
C ASP A 51 -9.34 -29.80 -0.87
N ARG A 52 -9.34 -30.25 0.40
CA ARG A 52 -9.96 -29.51 1.50
C ARG A 52 -9.29 -28.16 1.74
N LEU A 53 -7.95 -28.09 1.69
CA LEU A 53 -7.24 -26.82 1.79
C LEU A 53 -7.69 -25.84 0.71
N ALA A 54 -7.81 -26.28 -0.54
CA ALA A 54 -8.25 -25.44 -1.65
C ALA A 54 -9.67 -24.88 -1.44
N GLU A 55 -10.59 -25.69 -0.88
CA GLU A 55 -11.94 -25.26 -0.52
C GLU A 55 -11.92 -24.26 0.64
N VAL A 56 -11.19 -24.55 1.70
CA VAL A 56 -11.11 -23.71 2.90
C VAL A 56 -10.49 -22.34 2.59
N LEU A 57 -9.49 -22.27 1.71
CA LEU A 57 -8.89 -21.01 1.23
C LEU A 57 -9.86 -20.14 0.41
N THR A 58 -11.08 -20.60 0.12
CA THR A 58 -12.16 -19.78 -0.46
C THR A 58 -13.00 -19.03 0.57
N GLY A 59 -12.88 -19.37 1.85
CA GLY A 59 -13.59 -18.70 2.94
C GLY A 59 -13.13 -17.25 3.15
N GLU A 60 -14.04 -16.43 3.69
CA GLU A 60 -13.80 -15.01 4.03
C GLU A 60 -13.41 -14.79 5.51
N ASP A 61 -13.52 -15.84 6.33
CA ASP A 61 -13.34 -15.79 7.78
C ASP A 61 -12.02 -16.41 8.26
N ASP A 62 -11.75 -16.30 9.56
CA ASP A 62 -10.62 -16.97 10.19
C ASP A 62 -10.68 -18.47 9.91
N ILE A 63 -9.63 -18.98 9.28
CA ILE A 63 -9.55 -20.34 8.80
C ILE A 63 -8.93 -21.21 9.90
N ARG A 64 -9.53 -22.38 10.16
CA ARG A 64 -8.90 -23.45 10.94
C ARG A 64 -8.56 -24.61 10.02
N LEU A 65 -7.31 -25.01 10.04
CA LEU A 65 -6.78 -26.15 9.30
C LEU A 65 -6.54 -27.32 10.24
N THR A 66 -6.73 -28.53 9.72
CA THR A 66 -6.15 -29.75 10.28
C THR A 66 -4.64 -29.79 10.07
N GLU A 67 -3.93 -30.67 10.77
CA GLU A 67 -2.48 -30.84 10.61
C GLU A 67 -2.09 -31.20 9.16
N ALA A 68 -2.84 -32.10 8.52
CA ALA A 68 -2.61 -32.47 7.12
C ALA A 68 -2.84 -31.31 6.14
N GLU A 69 -3.83 -30.44 6.38
CA GLU A 69 -4.06 -29.24 5.57
C GLU A 69 -2.97 -28.18 5.81
N ALA A 70 -2.48 -28.05 7.03
CA ALA A 70 -1.36 -27.19 7.38
C ALA A 70 -0.07 -27.63 6.68
N ASP A 71 0.22 -28.94 6.65
CA ASP A 71 1.35 -29.51 5.91
C ASP A 71 1.25 -29.27 4.40
N CYS A 72 0.04 -29.39 3.84
CA CYS A 72 -0.22 -29.01 2.45
C CYS A 72 0.04 -27.52 2.19
N LEU A 73 -0.35 -26.62 3.11
CA LEU A 73 -0.08 -25.20 2.98
C LEU A 73 1.42 -24.89 3.06
N ASP A 74 2.14 -25.55 3.97
CA ASP A 74 3.60 -25.47 4.08
C ASP A 74 4.27 -25.90 2.78
N LEU A 75 3.81 -27.00 2.20
CA LEU A 75 4.28 -27.49 0.92
C LEU A 75 4.04 -26.47 -0.20
N LEU A 76 2.84 -25.91 -0.32
CA LEU A 76 2.51 -24.91 -1.34
C LEU A 76 3.38 -23.65 -1.21
N ARG A 77 3.63 -23.17 0.02
CA ARG A 77 4.59 -22.07 0.24
C ARG A 77 6.01 -22.48 -0.11
N ASN A 78 6.46 -23.67 0.25
CA ASN A 78 7.79 -24.11 -0.14
C ASN A 78 7.94 -24.11 -1.66
N GLN A 79 6.89 -24.48 -2.41
CA GLN A 79 6.91 -24.34 -3.87
C GLN A 79 7.09 -22.89 -4.34
N THR A 80 6.58 -21.88 -3.62
CA THR A 80 6.79 -20.47 -3.98
C THR A 80 8.25 -20.07 -3.87
N VAL A 81 8.89 -20.44 -2.77
CA VAL A 81 10.30 -20.14 -2.48
C VAL A 81 11.21 -20.89 -3.47
N VAL A 82 10.95 -22.18 -3.69
CA VAL A 82 11.70 -23.03 -4.63
C VAL A 82 11.64 -22.41 -6.04
N ARG A 83 10.44 -22.07 -6.52
CA ARG A 83 10.23 -21.59 -7.90
C ARG A 83 10.69 -20.15 -8.11
N ALA A 84 10.74 -19.33 -7.06
CA ALA A 84 11.36 -18.00 -7.11
C ALA A 84 12.89 -18.09 -7.22
N ALA A 85 13.51 -19.07 -6.58
CA ALA A 85 14.96 -19.23 -6.54
C ALA A 85 15.53 -19.97 -7.76
N LEU A 86 14.74 -20.83 -8.40
CA LEU A 86 15.21 -21.68 -9.50
C LEU A 86 14.91 -21.07 -10.87
N PRO A 87 15.79 -21.26 -11.87
CA PRO A 87 15.54 -20.75 -13.21
C PRO A 87 14.27 -21.35 -13.81
N LEU A 88 13.24 -20.52 -14.01
CA LEU A 88 12.01 -20.93 -14.66
C LEU A 88 12.28 -21.29 -16.13
N ARG A 89 11.83 -22.47 -16.54
CA ARG A 89 11.78 -22.90 -17.94
C ARG A 89 10.39 -23.44 -18.21
N ILE A 90 9.96 -23.36 -19.47
CA ILE A 90 8.67 -23.87 -19.91
C ILE A 90 8.92 -24.94 -20.96
N ARG A 91 8.28 -26.10 -20.82
CA ARG A 91 8.21 -27.14 -21.85
C ARG A 91 6.81 -27.14 -22.46
N PRO A 92 6.64 -26.62 -23.69
CA PRO A 92 5.35 -26.65 -24.38
C PRO A 92 4.95 -28.08 -24.76
N VAL A 93 3.68 -28.42 -24.60
CA VAL A 93 3.06 -29.69 -25.00
C VAL A 93 1.88 -29.38 -25.91
N CYS A 94 1.90 -29.89 -27.13
CA CYS A 94 0.83 -29.60 -28.10
C CYS A 94 -0.51 -30.13 -27.58
N VAL A 95 -1.53 -29.26 -27.50
CA VAL A 95 -2.87 -29.64 -27.03
C VAL A 95 -3.51 -30.67 -27.96
N ALA A 96 -3.25 -30.57 -29.27
CA ALA A 96 -3.87 -31.44 -30.27
C ALA A 96 -3.32 -32.88 -30.28
N CYS A 97 -2.00 -33.06 -30.13
CA CYS A 97 -1.38 -34.38 -30.28
C CYS A 97 -0.57 -34.85 -29.06
N GLY A 98 -0.49 -34.03 -28.00
CA GLY A 98 0.26 -34.32 -26.77
C GLY A 98 1.78 -34.34 -26.93
N LEU A 99 2.33 -33.98 -28.09
CA LEU A 99 3.78 -33.99 -28.29
C LEU A 99 4.43 -32.85 -27.52
N ALA A 100 5.29 -33.21 -26.56
CA ALA A 100 6.12 -32.26 -25.85
C ALA A 100 7.26 -31.76 -26.75
N SER A 101 7.44 -30.44 -26.81
CA SER A 101 8.55 -29.83 -27.52
C SER A 101 9.88 -30.25 -26.89
N GLU A 102 10.88 -30.50 -27.73
CA GLU A 102 12.28 -30.69 -27.29
C GLU A 102 12.90 -29.37 -26.85
N LYS A 103 12.41 -28.24 -27.37
CA LYS A 103 12.95 -26.91 -27.08
C LYS A 103 12.26 -26.32 -25.85
N LEU A 104 13.05 -26.07 -24.81
CA LEU A 104 12.59 -25.32 -23.64
C LEU A 104 12.55 -23.81 -23.93
N VAL A 105 11.51 -23.15 -23.43
CA VAL A 105 11.36 -21.70 -23.49
C VAL A 105 11.87 -21.08 -22.19
N ASN A 106 12.69 -20.03 -22.29
CA ASN A 106 13.12 -19.23 -21.14
C ASN A 106 12.31 -17.93 -21.09
N PRO A 107 11.32 -17.80 -20.19
CA PRO A 107 10.48 -16.62 -20.11
C PRO A 107 11.26 -15.36 -19.67
N ALA A 108 12.39 -15.51 -18.97
CA ALA A 108 13.22 -14.39 -18.57
C ALA A 108 14.13 -13.86 -19.70
N ARG A 109 14.17 -14.52 -20.86
CA ARG A 109 14.98 -14.04 -21.98
C ARG A 109 14.30 -12.82 -22.60
N PRO A 110 14.96 -11.64 -22.69
CA PRO A 110 14.39 -10.50 -23.38
C PRO A 110 14.19 -10.86 -24.85
N THR A 111 12.94 -10.92 -25.29
CA THR A 111 12.61 -11.19 -26.70
C THR A 111 12.92 -9.94 -27.51
N LYS A 112 13.69 -10.09 -28.60
CA LYS A 112 13.97 -9.00 -29.55
C LYS A 112 12.69 -8.46 -30.24
N ALA A 113 11.54 -9.11 -30.05
CA ALA A 113 10.23 -8.74 -30.59
C ALA A 113 9.49 -7.68 -29.76
N ALA A 114 9.85 -7.49 -28.48
CA ALA A 114 9.21 -6.48 -27.61
C ALA A 114 9.43 -5.02 -28.07
N SER A 115 10.31 -4.79 -29.04
CA SER A 115 10.56 -3.47 -29.62
C SER A 115 9.70 -3.14 -30.85
N LYS A 116 8.76 -3.99 -31.28
CA LYS A 116 7.98 -3.77 -32.52
C LYS A 116 6.45 -3.84 -32.40
N SER A 117 5.85 -4.34 -31.32
CA SER A 117 4.39 -4.31 -31.13
C SER A 117 4.04 -3.76 -29.75
N GLY A 118 3.58 -2.51 -29.72
CA GLY A 118 3.35 -1.73 -28.50
C GLY A 118 2.17 -2.16 -27.62
N GLU A 119 1.33 -3.10 -28.04
CA GLU A 119 0.15 -3.54 -27.26
C GLU A 119 0.31 -4.93 -26.60
N VAL A 120 1.12 -5.83 -27.19
CA VAL A 120 1.30 -7.20 -26.65
C VAL A 120 2.43 -7.27 -25.62
N ALA A 121 3.31 -6.27 -25.62
CA ALA A 121 4.37 -6.12 -24.64
C ALA A 121 3.84 -5.82 -23.22
N GLU A 122 2.68 -5.18 -23.07
CA GLU A 122 2.14 -4.84 -21.74
C GLU A 122 1.73 -6.08 -20.93
N THR A 123 1.14 -7.11 -21.54
CA THR A 123 0.70 -8.32 -20.82
C THR A 123 1.89 -9.16 -20.32
N ILE A 124 3.01 -9.14 -21.05
CA ILE A 124 4.26 -9.81 -20.67
C ILE A 124 5.06 -8.96 -19.66
N ILE A 125 5.09 -7.63 -19.82
CA ILE A 125 5.74 -6.70 -18.89
C ILE A 125 5.00 -6.67 -17.54
N GLU A 126 3.67 -6.74 -17.52
CA GLU A 126 2.90 -6.95 -16.28
C GLU A 126 3.26 -8.29 -15.63
N SER A 127 3.45 -9.35 -16.41
CA SER A 127 3.86 -10.66 -15.89
C SER A 127 5.28 -10.66 -15.32
N VAL A 128 6.20 -9.84 -15.86
CA VAL A 128 7.57 -9.65 -15.34
C VAL A 128 7.59 -8.72 -14.13
N GLY A 129 6.75 -7.69 -14.08
CA GLY A 129 6.51 -6.87 -12.88
C GLY A 129 5.88 -7.69 -11.75
N MET A 130 4.97 -8.62 -12.08
CA MET A 130 4.43 -9.61 -11.15
C MET A 130 5.45 -10.68 -10.76
N LEU A 131 6.43 -11.04 -11.60
CA LEU A 131 7.53 -11.93 -11.18
C LEU A 131 8.36 -11.31 -10.04
N ALA A 132 8.49 -9.97 -10.00
CA ALA A 132 9.18 -9.26 -8.93
C ALA A 132 8.32 -9.11 -7.66
N ALA A 133 6.99 -8.96 -7.78
CA ALA A 133 6.09 -8.76 -6.65
C ALA A 133 5.52 -10.07 -6.07
N ASN A 134 5.24 -11.07 -6.92
CA ASN A 134 4.67 -12.36 -6.54
C ASN A 134 5.02 -13.43 -7.61
N PRO A 135 6.25 -14.00 -7.59
CA PRO A 135 6.74 -14.93 -8.61
C PRO A 135 5.87 -16.18 -8.79
N VAL A 136 5.07 -16.47 -7.76
CA VAL A 136 4.09 -17.54 -7.70
C VAL A 136 2.92 -17.26 -8.61
N LEU A 137 2.25 -16.10 -8.48
CA LEU A 137 1.13 -15.75 -9.33
C LEU A 137 1.55 -15.64 -10.80
N ALA A 138 2.78 -15.19 -11.06
CA ALA A 138 3.34 -15.23 -12.39
C ALA A 138 3.50 -16.68 -12.87
N VAL A 139 4.15 -17.56 -12.10
CA VAL A 139 4.27 -18.98 -12.45
C VAL A 139 2.91 -19.66 -12.58
N VAL A 140 1.94 -19.36 -11.71
CA VAL A 140 0.62 -20.01 -11.78
C VAL A 140 -0.22 -19.46 -12.93
N ARG A 141 -0.16 -18.17 -13.25
CA ARG A 141 -0.79 -17.67 -14.49
C ARG A 141 -0.14 -18.26 -15.75
N PHE A 142 1.18 -18.54 -15.72
CA PHE A 142 1.87 -19.22 -16.82
C PHE A 142 1.62 -20.74 -16.88
N VAL A 143 1.39 -21.41 -15.75
CA VAL A 143 1.31 -22.89 -15.66
C VAL A 143 -0.13 -23.41 -15.48
N GLY A 144 -1.05 -22.57 -14.98
CA GLY A 144 -2.46 -22.90 -14.71
C GLY A 144 -3.36 -22.93 -15.95
N GLY A 145 -2.84 -22.73 -17.15
CA GLY A 145 -3.58 -22.98 -18.40
C GLY A 145 -4.79 -22.09 -18.67
N MET A 146 -4.91 -20.92 -18.01
CA MET A 146 -5.91 -19.91 -18.40
C MET A 146 -5.47 -19.01 -19.56
N GLY A 147 -4.22 -19.14 -20.01
CA GLY A 147 -3.78 -18.61 -21.30
C GLY A 147 -3.31 -19.76 -22.18
N GLN A 148 -4.10 -20.16 -23.17
CA GLN A 148 -3.52 -20.81 -24.35
C GLN A 148 -2.48 -19.84 -24.89
N ILE A 149 -1.19 -20.19 -24.82
CA ILE A 149 -0.19 -19.35 -25.46
C ILE A 149 -0.27 -19.64 -26.95
N ARG A 150 -0.95 -18.76 -27.68
CA ARG A 150 -0.96 -18.81 -29.13
C ARG A 150 0.41 -18.39 -29.65
N ALA A 151 0.89 -19.10 -30.66
CA ALA A 151 2.20 -18.85 -31.27
C ALA A 151 2.36 -17.41 -31.84
N ASP A 152 1.26 -16.69 -32.09
CA ASP A 152 1.25 -15.29 -32.55
C ASP A 152 1.55 -14.27 -31.43
N VAL A 153 1.32 -14.61 -30.16
CA VAL A 153 1.54 -13.72 -29.00
C VAL A 153 2.99 -13.77 -28.50
N GLN A 154 3.69 -14.90 -28.70
CA GLN A 154 5.07 -15.08 -28.26
C GLN A 154 5.92 -15.59 -29.42
N ALA A 155 6.71 -14.70 -30.01
CA ALA A 155 7.49 -14.91 -31.24
C ALA A 155 8.49 -16.10 -31.23
N ASP A 156 8.61 -16.83 -30.11
CA ASP A 156 9.52 -17.96 -29.90
C ASP A 156 8.80 -19.32 -29.70
N LEU A 157 7.46 -19.38 -29.72
CA LEU A 157 6.73 -20.65 -29.60
C LEU A 157 6.74 -21.42 -30.93
N PRO A 158 7.25 -22.67 -30.95
CA PRO A 158 7.33 -23.46 -32.18
C PRO A 158 5.94 -23.97 -32.59
N VAL A 159 5.68 -24.09 -33.89
CA VAL A 159 4.56 -24.89 -34.42
C VAL A 159 4.83 -26.37 -34.11
N CYS A 160 3.79 -27.14 -33.79
CA CYS A 160 3.96 -28.54 -33.45
C CYS A 160 4.47 -29.34 -34.65
N VAL A 161 5.68 -29.90 -34.55
CA VAL A 161 6.33 -30.66 -35.63
C VAL A 161 5.59 -31.93 -36.05
N ARG A 162 4.58 -32.38 -35.29
CA ARG A 162 3.82 -33.59 -35.58
C ARG A 162 2.49 -33.34 -36.28
N CYS A 163 1.80 -32.27 -35.95
CA CYS A 163 0.42 -32.06 -36.40
C CYS A 163 0.12 -30.60 -36.79
N ASP A 164 1.15 -29.76 -36.88
CA ASP A 164 1.04 -28.32 -37.17
C ASP A 164 0.11 -27.53 -36.25
N GLY A 165 -0.17 -28.08 -35.06
CA GLY A 165 -0.94 -27.41 -34.02
C GLY A 165 -0.20 -26.20 -33.46
N ILE A 166 -0.96 -25.14 -33.17
CA ILE A 166 -0.45 -23.86 -32.63
C ILE A 166 -0.86 -23.60 -31.17
N GLU A 167 -1.62 -24.51 -30.58
CA GLU A 167 -2.06 -24.45 -29.19
C GLU A 167 -1.20 -25.38 -28.34
N PHE A 168 -0.62 -24.82 -27.27
CA PHE A 168 0.28 -25.54 -26.38
C PHE A 168 -0.12 -25.36 -24.91
N ASP A 169 -0.13 -26.47 -24.20
CA ASP A 169 -0.04 -26.49 -22.75
C ASP A 169 1.40 -26.17 -22.33
N SER A 170 1.58 -25.26 -21.38
CA SER A 170 2.89 -24.81 -20.94
C SER A 170 3.19 -25.32 -19.53
N HIS A 171 4.13 -26.25 -19.41
CA HIS A 171 4.54 -26.76 -18.10
C HIS A 171 5.82 -26.12 -17.64
N ALA A 172 5.83 -25.64 -16.40
CA ALA A 172 7.08 -25.25 -15.78
C ALA A 172 7.95 -26.49 -15.58
N VAL A 173 9.20 -26.39 -16.02
CA VAL A 173 10.23 -27.38 -15.78
C VAL A 173 11.41 -26.74 -15.07
N THR A 174 12.05 -27.53 -14.21
CA THR A 174 13.14 -27.09 -13.36
C THR A 174 14.32 -28.02 -13.54
N PHE A 175 15.54 -27.50 -13.56
CA PHE A 175 16.73 -28.34 -13.52
C PHE A 175 17.16 -28.53 -12.07
N CYS A 176 17.37 -29.78 -11.66
CA CYS A 176 17.88 -30.09 -10.33
C CYS A 176 19.24 -29.41 -10.09
N PRO A 177 19.44 -28.66 -8.98
CA PRO A 177 20.73 -28.06 -8.65
C PRO A 177 21.86 -29.08 -8.50
N GLY A 178 21.58 -30.21 -7.86
CA GLY A 178 22.54 -31.30 -7.65
C GLY A 178 22.94 -32.01 -8.95
N CYS A 179 22.02 -32.76 -9.57
CA CYS A 179 22.35 -33.61 -10.73
C CYS A 179 22.02 -33.04 -12.11
N ARG A 180 21.40 -31.84 -12.20
CA ARG A 180 20.94 -31.22 -13.47
C ARG A 180 19.87 -32.00 -14.24
N ALA A 181 19.28 -33.04 -13.64
CA ALA A 181 18.11 -33.71 -14.21
C ALA A 181 16.96 -32.71 -14.42
N LEU A 182 16.26 -32.86 -15.54
CA LEU A 182 15.04 -32.11 -15.84
C LEU A 182 13.88 -32.64 -14.98
N ARG A 183 13.19 -31.73 -14.30
CA ARG A 183 12.04 -31.99 -13.44
C ARG A 183 10.80 -31.30 -13.97
N GLU A 184 9.72 -32.06 -14.10
CA GLU A 184 8.43 -31.63 -14.65
C GLU A 184 7.31 -31.79 -13.62
N GLU A 185 7.65 -32.24 -12.42
CA GLU A 185 6.75 -32.45 -11.31
C GLU A 185 6.13 -31.12 -10.87
N SER A 186 4.84 -31.12 -10.54
CA SER A 186 4.14 -29.91 -10.07
C SER A 186 4.63 -29.49 -8.70
N VAL A 187 5.07 -30.45 -7.89
CA VAL A 187 5.65 -30.25 -6.56
C VAL A 187 7.08 -30.77 -6.53
N LEU A 188 8.02 -29.91 -6.10
CA LEU A 188 9.44 -30.22 -5.94
C LEU A 188 9.79 -30.24 -4.44
N VAL A 189 10.07 -31.43 -3.89
CA VAL A 189 10.52 -31.59 -2.50
C VAL A 189 11.95 -32.09 -2.48
N THR A 190 12.18 -33.30 -3.00
CA THR A 190 13.49 -33.94 -3.11
C THR A 190 13.68 -34.54 -4.50
N CYS A 191 14.84 -34.32 -5.11
CA CYS A 191 15.17 -34.89 -6.40
C CYS A 191 15.29 -36.42 -6.30
N PRO A 192 14.49 -37.23 -7.01
CA PRO A 192 14.55 -38.68 -6.90
C PRO A 192 15.86 -39.29 -7.43
N ASP A 193 16.60 -38.59 -8.31
CA ASP A 193 17.85 -39.14 -8.87
C ASP A 193 19.06 -38.95 -7.95
N CYS A 194 19.10 -37.87 -7.16
CA CYS A 194 20.29 -37.51 -6.38
C CYS A 194 20.01 -37.11 -4.92
N GLY A 195 18.75 -37.08 -4.50
CA GLY A 195 18.36 -36.73 -3.13
C GLY A 195 18.45 -35.23 -2.80
N GLU A 196 18.78 -34.36 -3.76
CA GLU A 196 18.83 -32.90 -3.56
C GLU A 196 17.50 -32.39 -3.00
N ASP A 197 17.54 -31.74 -1.84
CA ASP A 197 16.39 -31.06 -1.26
C ASP A 197 16.20 -29.70 -1.93
N PHE A 198 15.06 -29.53 -2.60
CA PHE A 198 14.75 -28.30 -3.31
C PHE A 198 14.51 -27.10 -2.39
N ALA A 199 14.28 -27.28 -1.09
CA ALA A 199 14.10 -26.21 -0.11
C ALA A 199 15.39 -25.83 0.62
N VAL A 200 16.38 -26.72 0.74
CA VAL A 200 17.62 -26.47 1.51
C VAL A 200 18.38 -25.24 0.99
N GLY A 201 18.83 -24.40 1.93
CA GLY A 201 19.59 -23.17 1.65
C GLY A 201 18.76 -22.00 1.13
N ARG A 202 17.44 -22.16 1.01
CA ARG A 202 16.49 -21.09 0.69
C ARG A 202 15.82 -20.66 2.00
N ASP A 203 15.59 -19.36 2.21
CA ASP A 203 15.03 -18.79 3.45
C ASP A 203 13.56 -19.22 3.64
N ALA A 204 13.35 -20.51 3.94
CA ALA A 204 12.08 -21.09 4.33
C ALA A 204 11.85 -20.71 5.80
N ARG A 205 11.54 -19.43 6.04
CA ARG A 205 11.14 -18.96 7.37
C ARG A 205 9.97 -19.79 7.85
N THR A 206 9.96 -20.18 9.12
CA THR A 206 8.82 -20.87 9.75
C THR A 206 7.53 -20.09 9.46
N LEU A 207 6.56 -20.75 8.80
CA LEU A 207 5.27 -20.17 8.43
C LEU A 207 4.47 -19.74 9.65
N TRP A 208 4.50 -20.62 10.62
CA TRP A 208 3.63 -20.58 11.77
C TRP A 208 4.26 -19.72 12.84
N THR A 209 3.49 -18.75 13.29
CA THR A 209 3.81 -17.88 14.42
C THR A 209 2.82 -18.12 15.55
N PRO A 210 3.11 -17.67 16.78
CA PRO A 210 2.11 -17.58 17.82
C PRO A 210 0.84 -16.90 17.33
N ARG A 211 -0.33 -17.41 17.74
CA ARG A 211 -1.64 -16.93 17.26
C ARG A 211 -1.82 -15.42 17.43
N ASP A 212 -1.40 -14.87 18.56
CA ASP A 212 -1.44 -13.44 18.86
C ASP A 212 -0.61 -12.61 17.88
N GLN A 213 0.56 -13.10 17.47
CA GLN A 213 1.40 -12.45 16.47
C GLN A 213 0.76 -12.46 15.09
N ALA A 214 0.18 -13.58 14.66
CA ALA A 214 -0.53 -13.67 13.38
C ALA A 214 -1.74 -12.74 13.32
N VAL A 215 -2.56 -12.74 14.38
CA VAL A 215 -3.71 -11.82 14.51
C VAL A 215 -3.22 -10.36 14.51
N GLY A 216 -2.14 -10.06 15.24
CA GLY A 216 -1.51 -8.74 15.24
C GLY A 216 -1.05 -8.29 13.86
N ALA A 217 -0.43 -9.18 13.09
CA ALA A 217 -0.02 -8.92 11.71
C ALA A 217 -1.22 -8.64 10.80
N GLY A 218 -2.31 -9.40 10.94
CA GLY A 218 -3.53 -9.17 10.17
C GLY A 218 -4.19 -7.82 10.49
N ARG A 219 -4.26 -7.45 11.77
CA ARG A 219 -4.75 -6.12 12.19
C ARG A 219 -3.88 -4.99 11.63
N LEU A 220 -2.56 -5.16 11.65
CA LEU A 220 -1.62 -4.19 11.10
C LEU A 220 -1.80 -4.02 9.58
N ALA A 221 -1.95 -5.13 8.84
CA ALA A 221 -2.20 -5.08 7.40
C ALA A 221 -3.51 -4.37 7.08
N TYR A 222 -4.57 -4.63 7.85
CA TYR A 222 -5.87 -3.95 7.71
C TYR A 222 -5.75 -2.46 7.98
N ALA A 223 -5.07 -2.07 9.07
CA ALA A 223 -4.81 -0.68 9.39
C ALA A 223 -4.04 0.05 8.26
N ALA A 224 -3.02 -0.61 7.68
CA ALA A 224 -2.21 -0.06 6.60
C ALA A 224 -2.99 0.12 5.29
N GLU A 225 -3.88 -0.82 4.94
CA GLU A 225 -4.75 -0.72 3.77
C GLU A 225 -5.77 0.41 3.93
N ARG A 226 -6.42 0.49 5.09
CA ARG A 226 -7.35 1.58 5.39
C ARG A 226 -6.69 2.94 5.37
N LEU A 227 -5.49 3.04 5.93
CA LEU A 227 -4.68 4.25 5.85
C LEU A 227 -4.33 4.58 4.39
N SER A 228 -4.03 3.57 3.56
CA SER A 228 -3.75 3.76 2.13
C SER A 228 -4.94 4.32 1.36
N LEU A 229 -6.16 3.82 1.65
CA LEU A 229 -7.40 4.33 1.06
C LEU A 229 -7.69 5.76 1.54
N ALA A 230 -7.60 6.01 2.85
CA ALA A 230 -7.80 7.35 3.42
C ALA A 230 -6.79 8.38 2.92
N ALA A 231 -5.53 7.98 2.70
CA ALA A 231 -4.51 8.86 2.13
C ALA A 231 -4.88 9.38 0.73
N GLY A 232 -5.65 8.60 -0.05
CA GLY A 232 -6.19 9.03 -1.35
C GLY A 232 -7.42 9.94 -1.26
N GLN A 233 -8.11 9.95 -0.12
CA GLN A 233 -9.28 10.80 0.13
C GLN A 233 -8.91 12.14 0.76
N LEU A 234 -7.72 12.23 1.37
CA LEU A 234 -7.24 13.44 2.01
C LEU A 234 -6.96 14.54 0.96
N GLU A 235 -7.16 15.80 1.34
CA GLU A 235 -6.96 16.95 0.45
C GLU A 235 -5.55 16.96 -0.20
N ASN A 236 -5.50 16.96 -1.54
CA ASN A 236 -4.28 16.84 -2.35
C ASN A 236 -3.48 15.53 -2.15
N SER A 237 -4.09 14.51 -1.57
CA SER A 237 -3.46 13.24 -1.20
C SER A 237 -2.24 13.42 -0.27
N LEU A 238 -1.67 12.28 0.16
CA LEU A 238 -0.36 12.25 0.82
C LEU A 238 0.77 12.08 -0.19
N TYR A 239 1.93 12.67 0.11
CA TYR A 239 3.16 12.28 -0.57
C TYR A 239 3.50 10.81 -0.25
N SER A 240 4.20 10.12 -1.15
CA SER A 240 4.54 8.70 -0.97
C SER A 240 5.37 8.48 0.30
N GLY A 241 6.36 9.35 0.56
CA GLY A 241 7.17 9.27 1.78
C GLY A 241 6.34 9.46 3.06
N GLN A 242 5.35 10.35 3.05
CA GLN A 242 4.42 10.50 4.17
C GLN A 242 3.62 9.23 4.43
N LYS A 243 3.08 8.62 3.37
CA LYS A 243 2.31 7.38 3.48
C LYS A 243 3.18 6.24 4.02
N GLU A 244 4.37 6.06 3.46
CA GLU A 244 5.33 5.04 3.90
C GLU A 244 5.72 5.23 5.38
N GLN A 245 6.04 6.46 5.79
CA GLN A 245 6.40 6.78 7.16
C GLN A 245 5.26 6.49 8.15
N LEU A 246 4.02 6.85 7.80
CA LEU A 246 2.86 6.61 8.66
C LEU A 246 2.51 5.12 8.75
N ILE A 247 2.58 4.38 7.64
CA ILE A 247 2.37 2.92 7.64
C ILE A 247 3.47 2.23 8.46
N ALA A 248 4.73 2.63 8.30
CA ALA A 248 5.85 2.06 9.06
C ALA A 248 5.76 2.37 10.57
N GLY A 249 5.04 3.43 10.95
CA GLY A 249 4.79 3.81 12.34
C GLY A 249 3.63 3.09 13.02
N LEU A 250 2.82 2.33 12.28
CA LEU A 250 1.72 1.56 12.85
C LEU A 250 2.26 0.38 13.69
N VAL A 251 1.56 0.06 14.77
CA VAL A 251 1.91 -1.07 15.63
C VAL A 251 0.74 -2.05 15.71
N ALA A 252 1.04 -3.34 15.83
CA ALA A 252 0.03 -4.37 16.00
C ALA A 252 -0.88 -4.05 17.22
N GLY A 253 -2.18 -3.98 16.97
CA GLY A 253 -3.20 -3.65 17.98
C GLY A 253 -3.59 -2.17 18.05
N ASP A 254 -2.83 -1.27 17.41
CA ASP A 254 -3.24 0.13 17.24
C ASP A 254 -4.25 0.22 16.09
N GLU A 255 -5.41 0.82 16.36
CA GLU A 255 -6.44 1.06 15.36
C GLU A 255 -6.37 2.51 14.88
N PRO A 256 -6.29 2.78 13.56
CA PRO A 256 -6.36 4.13 13.02
C PRO A 256 -7.72 4.78 13.32
N ILE A 257 -7.68 5.99 13.90
CA ILE A 257 -8.87 6.75 14.27
C ILE A 257 -9.10 7.92 13.31
N ALA A 258 -8.06 8.71 13.06
CA ALA A 258 -8.21 9.95 12.29
C ALA A 258 -6.92 10.25 11.51
N LEU A 259 -7.07 10.70 10.27
CA LEU A 259 -5.98 11.20 9.44
C LEU A 259 -6.26 12.66 9.06
N VAL A 260 -5.33 13.57 9.35
CA VAL A 260 -5.52 15.02 9.13
C VAL A 260 -4.26 15.68 8.59
N ARG A 261 -4.41 16.71 7.76
CA ARG A 261 -3.30 17.59 7.37
C ARG A 261 -3.22 18.82 8.28
N CYS A 262 -2.00 19.17 8.65
CA CYS A 262 -1.70 20.36 9.42
C CYS A 262 -0.34 20.94 8.99
N GLY A 263 0.08 22.03 9.61
CA GLY A 263 1.43 22.57 9.49
C GLY A 263 2.15 22.54 10.83
N ARG A 264 3.42 22.94 10.83
CA ARG A 264 4.15 23.38 12.02
C ARG A 264 4.10 24.91 12.11
N PRO A 265 4.40 25.51 13.28
CA PRO A 265 4.48 26.96 13.45
C PRO A 265 5.30 27.69 12.38
N THR A 266 6.40 27.09 11.93
CA THR A 266 7.31 27.65 10.92
C THR A 266 6.85 27.42 9.48
N ASP A 267 5.88 26.52 9.25
CA ASP A 267 5.51 26.13 7.90
C ASP A 267 4.55 27.17 7.30
N THR A 268 4.74 27.46 6.01
CA THR A 268 3.83 28.29 5.22
C THR A 268 2.66 27.49 4.65
N MET A 269 2.83 26.17 4.52
CA MET A 269 1.87 25.21 3.96
C MET A 269 1.54 24.10 4.97
N ARG A 270 0.50 23.31 4.68
CA ARG A 270 0.12 22.14 5.49
C ARG A 270 0.94 20.90 5.11
N GLY A 271 2.25 20.99 5.31
CA GLY A 271 3.22 19.96 4.96
C GLY A 271 3.18 18.72 5.85
N VAL A 272 2.43 18.73 6.96
CA VAL A 272 2.37 17.62 7.92
C VAL A 272 1.11 16.78 7.69
N ALA A 273 1.26 15.46 7.76
CA ALA A 273 0.19 14.49 7.92
C ALA A 273 0.25 13.92 9.34
N LEU A 274 -0.88 13.93 10.04
CA LEU A 274 -1.05 13.40 11.38
C LEU A 274 -2.01 12.21 11.34
N LEU A 275 -1.58 11.09 11.89
CA LEU A 275 -2.38 9.89 12.10
C LEU A 275 -2.56 9.67 13.60
N LEU A 276 -3.80 9.73 14.06
CA LEU A 276 -4.15 9.35 15.43
C LEU A 276 -4.59 7.89 15.43
N THR A 277 -4.03 7.09 16.32
CA THR A 277 -4.41 5.69 16.57
C THR A 277 -4.91 5.52 18.00
N THR A 278 -5.43 4.34 18.33
CA THR A 278 -5.77 4.00 19.73
C THR A 278 -4.56 3.98 20.67
N GLY A 279 -3.35 3.75 20.17
CA GLY A 279 -2.13 3.62 20.99
C GLY A 279 -1.13 4.78 20.89
N GLY A 280 -1.26 5.66 19.89
CA GLY A 280 -0.37 6.80 19.73
C GLY A 280 -0.71 7.75 18.59
N LEU A 281 0.22 8.65 18.33
CA LEU A 281 0.23 9.59 17.22
C LEU A 281 1.41 9.28 16.30
N GLY A 282 1.13 9.06 15.02
CA GLY A 282 2.13 9.10 13.96
C GLY A 282 2.10 10.44 13.25
N TRP A 283 3.26 11.00 12.90
CA TRP A 283 3.34 12.22 12.11
C TRP A 283 4.40 12.12 11.03
N SER A 284 4.15 12.77 9.90
CA SER A 284 5.11 12.87 8.80
C SER A 284 5.02 14.21 8.10
N HIS A 285 6.15 14.89 7.97
CA HIS A 285 6.32 16.17 7.32
C HIS A 285 7.11 16.02 6.01
N GLU A 286 6.52 16.46 4.91
CA GLU A 286 7.15 16.47 3.60
C GLU A 286 6.63 17.65 2.76
N LEU A 287 7.55 18.27 2.03
CA LEU A 287 7.34 19.31 1.03
C LEU A 287 7.96 18.83 -0.29
N MET A 288 7.61 19.46 -1.42
CA MET A 288 8.00 19.04 -2.78
C MET A 288 9.49 18.72 -2.98
N THR A 289 10.40 19.32 -2.22
CA THR A 289 11.85 19.15 -2.35
C THR A 289 12.54 18.70 -1.06
N SER A 290 11.79 18.43 0.00
CA SER A 290 12.38 18.08 1.30
C SER A 290 12.39 16.57 1.49
N LYS A 291 13.43 16.07 2.17
CA LYS A 291 13.41 14.71 2.73
C LYS A 291 12.23 14.57 3.69
N THR A 292 11.51 13.46 3.61
CA THR A 292 10.47 13.09 4.57
C THR A 292 11.08 13.00 5.97
N VAL A 293 10.46 13.68 6.94
CA VAL A 293 10.80 13.60 8.37
C VAL A 293 9.54 13.26 9.13
N GLY A 294 9.61 12.34 10.08
CA GLY A 294 8.45 11.96 10.88
C GLY A 294 8.84 11.25 12.15
N GLY A 295 7.83 10.84 12.90
CA GLY A 295 7.99 10.13 14.15
C GLY A 295 6.68 9.56 14.65
N THR A 296 6.77 8.74 15.70
CA THR A 296 5.63 8.19 16.41
C THR A 296 5.77 8.52 17.90
N VAL A 297 4.65 8.82 18.55
CA VAL A 297 4.58 9.09 19.98
C VAL A 297 3.49 8.23 20.59
N ARG A 298 3.82 7.44 21.61
CA ARG A 298 2.81 6.69 22.36
C ARG A 298 2.04 7.61 23.28
N TRP A 299 0.74 7.34 23.45
CA TRP A 299 -0.08 8.15 24.34
C TRP A 299 0.44 8.16 25.79
N SER A 300 1.07 7.07 26.23
CA SER A 300 1.72 6.98 27.55
C SER A 300 2.95 7.88 27.74
N GLN A 301 3.51 8.41 26.64
CA GLN A 301 4.63 9.36 26.67
C GLN A 301 4.15 10.82 26.69
N VAL A 302 2.88 11.09 26.36
CA VAL A 302 2.33 12.45 26.38
C VAL A 302 1.98 12.82 27.81
N THR A 303 2.62 13.87 28.33
CA THR A 303 2.44 14.33 29.71
C THR A 303 1.43 15.47 29.83
N ALA A 304 1.22 16.23 28.76
CA ALA A 304 0.26 17.33 28.69
C ALA A 304 -0.05 17.70 27.24
N VAL A 305 -1.23 18.27 27.03
CA VAL A 305 -1.67 18.80 25.74
C VAL A 305 -2.14 20.23 25.95
N HIS A 306 -1.67 21.14 25.10
CA HIS A 306 -2.02 22.55 25.17
C HIS A 306 -2.58 23.05 23.86
N LEU A 307 -3.58 23.91 23.97
CA LEU A 307 -4.12 24.66 22.85
C LEU A 307 -3.75 26.13 23.03
N SER A 308 -3.19 26.75 21.99
CA SER A 308 -2.77 28.17 22.04
C SER A 308 -3.15 28.90 20.77
N GLY A 309 -3.23 30.23 20.82
CA GLY A 309 -3.55 31.08 19.66
C GLY A 309 -5.05 31.39 19.49
N PRO A 310 -5.38 32.33 18.58
CA PRO A 310 -6.77 32.74 18.35
C PRO A 310 -7.55 31.66 17.59
N LEU A 311 -8.88 31.64 17.76
CA LEU A 311 -9.79 30.73 17.06
C LEU A 311 -9.52 30.72 15.55
N GLY A 312 -9.39 29.53 14.96
CA GLY A 312 -9.05 29.34 13.55
C GLY A 312 -7.55 29.39 13.21
N GLN A 313 -6.69 29.83 14.13
CA GLN A 313 -5.23 29.76 14.01
C GLN A 313 -4.57 29.02 15.17
N GLN A 314 -5.36 28.22 15.90
CA GLN A 314 -4.90 27.54 17.08
C GLN A 314 -3.79 26.53 16.77
N ALA A 315 -2.80 26.48 17.65
CA ALA A 315 -1.75 25.48 17.67
C ALA A 315 -2.03 24.47 18.77
N LEU A 316 -1.92 23.19 18.42
CA LEU A 316 -1.96 22.04 19.31
C LEU A 316 -0.52 21.65 19.65
N ALA A 317 -0.15 21.75 20.92
CA ALA A 317 1.16 21.36 21.43
C ALA A 317 1.04 20.11 22.30
N LEU A 318 1.83 19.08 21.99
CA LEU A 318 1.94 17.86 22.80
C LEU A 318 3.28 17.91 23.53
N LEU A 319 3.23 17.88 24.86
CA LEU A 319 4.41 17.72 25.70
C LEU A 319 4.71 16.23 25.83
N VAL A 320 5.87 15.82 25.34
CA VAL A 320 6.32 14.42 25.30
C VAL A 320 7.47 14.25 26.29
N ARG A 321 7.43 13.17 27.09
CA ARG A 321 8.46 12.90 28.09
C ARG A 321 9.84 12.79 27.42
N ASP A 322 10.82 13.51 27.98
CA ASP A 322 12.22 13.52 27.54
C ASP A 322 12.45 13.98 26.09
N GLU A 323 11.45 14.60 25.45
CA GLU A 323 11.51 15.06 24.06
C GLU A 323 11.03 16.51 23.93
N PRO A 324 11.49 17.24 22.89
CA PRO A 324 10.95 18.55 22.56
C PRO A 324 9.43 18.49 22.30
N PRO A 325 8.67 19.56 22.64
CA PRO A 325 7.24 19.60 22.38
C PRO A 325 6.94 19.49 20.88
N LEU A 326 5.96 18.66 20.52
CA LEU A 326 5.45 18.60 19.15
C LEU A 326 4.34 19.63 18.99
N VAL A 327 4.55 20.61 18.10
CA VAL A 327 3.58 21.69 17.87
C VAL A 327 3.05 21.65 16.44
N PHE A 328 1.73 21.56 16.32
CA PHE A 328 1.00 21.49 15.06
C PHE A 328 -0.02 22.63 14.98
N ASN A 329 -0.24 23.20 13.80
CA ASN A 329 -1.18 24.29 13.59
C ASN A 329 -1.89 24.17 12.23
N ARG A 330 -2.68 25.19 11.86
CA ARG A 330 -3.36 25.28 10.55
C ARG A 330 -4.35 24.14 10.29
N PHE A 331 -5.03 23.68 11.35
CA PHE A 331 -6.16 22.76 11.24
C PHE A 331 -7.33 23.49 10.55
N LYS A 332 -7.91 22.89 9.51
CA LYS A 332 -9.03 23.49 8.75
C LYS A 332 -10.34 22.71 8.85
N GLY A 333 -10.46 21.74 9.75
CA GLY A 333 -11.67 20.93 9.88
C GLY A 333 -11.85 19.88 8.77
N ASN A 334 -10.84 19.68 7.92
CA ASN A 334 -10.84 18.65 6.89
C ASN A 334 -9.89 17.52 7.29
N GLY A 335 -10.41 16.30 7.37
CA GLY A 335 -9.65 15.08 7.63
C GLY A 335 -10.45 13.86 7.19
N VAL A 336 -9.85 12.69 7.36
CA VAL A 336 -10.50 11.41 7.08
C VAL A 336 -10.72 10.68 8.40
N GLN A 337 -11.99 10.41 8.69
CA GLN A 337 -12.38 9.60 9.83
C GLN A 337 -12.12 8.14 9.48
N LEU A 338 -11.31 7.47 10.30
CA LEU A 338 -11.01 6.05 10.17
C LEU A 338 -11.78 5.27 11.26
N GLY A 339 -11.67 5.63 12.53
CA GLY A 339 -12.35 4.88 13.60
C GLY A 339 -13.81 5.30 13.82
N ASP A 340 -14.46 4.67 14.80
CA ASP A 340 -15.81 5.05 15.24
C ASP A 340 -15.82 6.34 16.09
N ARG A 341 -14.66 6.74 16.62
CA ARG A 341 -14.53 7.94 17.47
C ARG A 341 -14.57 9.21 16.63
N VAL A 342 -15.65 9.97 16.73
CA VAL A 342 -15.87 11.20 15.97
C VAL A 342 -14.79 12.25 16.23
N CYS A 343 -14.19 12.77 15.15
CA CYS A 343 -13.28 13.91 15.17
C CYS A 343 -13.75 14.99 14.19
N ASP A 344 -13.86 16.25 14.64
CA ASP A 344 -14.22 17.39 13.76
C ASP A 344 -13.01 18.01 13.03
N PHE A 345 -11.81 17.46 13.25
CA PHE A 345 -10.52 17.89 12.69
C PHE A 345 -10.17 19.37 12.92
N THR A 346 -10.84 20.04 13.85
CA THR A 346 -10.45 21.34 14.37
C THR A 346 -9.40 21.17 15.46
N ALA A 347 -8.67 22.23 15.80
CA ALA A 347 -7.68 22.16 16.87
C ALA A 347 -8.33 21.80 18.24
N PRO A 348 -9.49 22.37 18.63
CA PRO A 348 -10.21 21.95 19.83
C PRO A 348 -10.70 20.50 19.80
N GLY A 349 -11.24 20.02 18.67
CA GLY A 349 -11.70 18.64 18.56
C GLY A 349 -10.56 17.62 18.59
N LEU A 350 -9.43 17.94 17.97
CA LEU A 350 -8.20 17.14 18.08
C LEU A 350 -7.63 17.17 19.51
N HIS A 351 -7.63 18.33 20.17
CA HIS A 351 -7.24 18.43 21.58
C HIS A 351 -8.08 17.51 22.46
N ARG A 352 -9.41 17.56 22.32
CA ARG A 352 -10.34 16.68 23.04
C ARG A 352 -10.03 15.20 22.78
N LEU A 353 -9.88 14.81 21.51
CA LEU A 353 -9.60 13.43 21.13
C LEU A 353 -8.25 12.94 21.69
N VAL A 354 -7.19 13.76 21.64
CA VAL A 354 -5.87 13.40 22.19
C VAL A 354 -5.94 13.25 23.71
N CYS A 355 -6.62 14.16 24.43
CA CYS A 355 -6.80 14.02 25.88
C CYS A 355 -7.56 12.74 26.24
N GLU A 356 -8.64 12.43 25.51
CA GLU A 356 -9.41 11.19 25.68
C GLU A 356 -8.55 9.93 25.46
N LEU A 357 -7.73 9.91 24.42
CA LEU A 357 -6.86 8.78 24.08
C LEU A 357 -5.67 8.61 25.03
N SER A 358 -5.16 9.71 25.59
CA SER A 358 -4.04 9.71 26.53
C SER A 358 -4.44 9.58 27.99
N GLY A 359 -5.73 9.68 28.31
CA GLY A 359 -6.23 9.71 29.69
C GLY A 359 -5.87 11.00 30.43
N LEU A 360 -5.44 12.04 29.72
CA LEU A 360 -5.15 13.35 30.28
C LEU A 360 -6.45 14.15 30.49
N PRO A 361 -6.51 15.02 31.51
CA PRO A 361 -7.69 15.86 31.72
C PRO A 361 -7.89 16.78 30.51
N TRP A 362 -9.12 16.79 30.00
CA TRP A 362 -9.52 17.76 28.98
C TRP A 362 -10.21 18.94 29.67
N GLU A 363 -9.59 20.12 29.56
CA GLU A 363 -10.25 21.36 29.89
C GLU A 363 -10.77 21.99 28.59
N PRO A 364 -12.08 22.25 28.48
CA PRO A 364 -12.60 22.97 27.33
C PRO A 364 -11.89 24.32 27.29
N PRO A 365 -11.39 24.75 26.12
CA PRO A 365 -10.74 26.04 26.01
C PRO A 365 -11.71 27.09 26.53
N THR A 366 -11.35 27.73 27.65
CA THR A 366 -12.08 28.89 28.14
C THR A 366 -12.03 29.89 27.01
N MET A 367 -13.12 30.00 26.25
CA MET A 367 -13.24 31.08 25.28
C MET A 367 -12.97 32.35 26.08
N PRO A 368 -12.00 33.19 25.68
CA PRO A 368 -11.84 34.47 26.32
C PRO A 368 -13.22 35.12 26.22
N VAL A 369 -13.90 35.21 27.36
CA VAL A 369 -15.19 35.87 27.44
C VAL A 369 -14.90 37.23 26.84
N SER A 370 -15.48 37.52 25.67
CA SER A 370 -15.32 38.81 25.00
C SER A 370 -15.39 39.84 26.11
N PRO A 371 -14.34 40.64 26.34
CA PRO A 371 -14.33 41.57 27.47
C PRO A 371 -15.65 42.30 27.41
N ALA A 372 -16.39 42.30 28.52
CA ALA A 372 -17.70 42.93 28.60
C ALA A 372 -17.62 44.26 27.86
N PRO A 373 -18.56 44.55 26.93
CA PRO A 373 -18.48 45.75 26.12
C PRO A 373 -18.13 46.90 27.05
N PRO A 374 -17.07 47.67 26.76
CA PRO A 374 -16.58 48.68 27.67
C PRO A 374 -17.78 49.52 28.10
N LEU A 375 -17.96 49.67 29.41
CA LEU A 375 -18.99 50.55 29.95
C LEU A 375 -18.95 51.87 29.16
N PRO A 376 -20.11 52.40 28.73
CA PRO A 376 -20.14 53.64 27.96
C PRO A 376 -19.27 54.68 28.68
N LEU A 377 -18.20 55.10 28.00
CA LEU A 377 -17.31 56.13 28.52
C LEU A 377 -18.17 57.35 28.89
N PRO A 378 -17.97 57.96 30.07
CA PRO A 378 -18.62 59.23 30.38
C PRO A 378 -18.26 60.25 29.29
N SER A 379 -19.28 60.97 28.83
CA SER A 379 -19.19 61.95 27.75
C SER A 379 -17.99 62.89 27.94
N PRO A 380 -17.16 63.11 26.91
CA PRO A 380 -16.04 64.04 27.01
C PRO A 380 -16.54 65.48 27.19
N PRO A 381 -15.81 66.33 27.95
CA PRO A 381 -16.07 67.77 28.01
C PRO A 381 -15.85 68.44 26.63
N PRO A 382 -16.46 69.61 26.38
CA PRO A 382 -16.41 70.28 25.08
C PRO A 382 -14.96 70.56 24.65
N ALA A 383 -14.63 70.08 23.46
CA ALA A 383 -13.32 70.15 22.83
C ALA A 383 -12.90 71.60 22.54
N GLN A 384 -11.69 71.96 22.95
CA GLN A 384 -10.97 73.11 22.43
C GLN A 384 -10.48 72.79 21.01
N SER A 385 -10.68 73.73 20.10
CA SER A 385 -10.32 73.65 18.69
C SER A 385 -8.80 73.60 18.50
N THR A 386 -8.25 72.40 18.37
CA THR A 386 -6.92 72.18 17.77
C THR A 386 -7.08 71.71 16.33
N THR A 387 -6.43 72.43 15.43
CA THR A 387 -6.35 72.22 13.99
C THR A 387 -6.05 70.75 13.64
N PRO A 388 -6.81 70.11 12.74
CA PRO A 388 -6.60 68.71 12.37
C PRO A 388 -5.29 68.54 11.59
N PRO A 389 -4.50 67.48 11.86
CA PRO A 389 -3.39 67.10 11.00
C PRO A 389 -3.90 66.58 9.65
N LEU A 390 -3.13 66.89 8.59
CA LEU A 390 -3.42 66.48 7.21
C LEU A 390 -3.67 64.95 7.13
N PRO A 391 -4.69 64.50 6.39
CA PRO A 391 -4.92 63.07 6.15
C PRO A 391 -3.72 62.45 5.42
N PRO A 392 -3.30 61.22 5.78
CA PRO A 392 -2.28 60.50 5.04
C PRO A 392 -2.75 60.26 3.59
N PRO A 393 -1.82 60.25 2.62
CA PRO A 393 -2.17 59.99 1.22
C PRO A 393 -2.83 58.62 1.08
N PRO A 394 -3.80 58.47 0.16
CA PRO A 394 -4.50 57.21 -0.04
C PRO A 394 -3.51 56.09 -0.39
N PRO A 395 -3.70 54.88 0.15
CA PRO A 395 -2.87 53.74 -0.22
C PRO A 395 -2.98 53.50 -1.74
N PRO A 396 -1.87 53.14 -2.41
CA PRO A 396 -1.91 52.82 -3.83
C PRO A 396 -2.94 51.70 -4.06
N PRO A 397 -3.73 51.77 -5.15
CA PRO A 397 -4.75 50.76 -5.43
C PRO A 397 -4.12 49.39 -5.41
N ALA A 398 -4.68 48.50 -4.60
CA ALA A 398 -4.28 47.10 -4.56
C ALA A 398 -4.32 46.57 -6.00
N LEU A 399 -3.17 46.13 -6.51
CA LEU A 399 -3.05 45.51 -7.82
C LEU A 399 -3.93 44.26 -7.80
N VAL A 400 -5.13 44.38 -8.37
CA VAL A 400 -5.98 43.24 -8.66
C VAL A 400 -5.13 42.27 -9.48
N PRO A 401 -4.95 41.01 -9.06
CA PRO A 401 -4.21 40.05 -9.86
C PRO A 401 -4.90 39.98 -11.22
N GLN A 402 -4.21 40.47 -12.26
CA GLN A 402 -4.76 40.45 -13.61
C GLN A 402 -4.97 38.98 -13.98
N GLN A 403 -6.24 38.56 -14.04
CA GLN A 403 -6.61 37.25 -14.53
C GLN A 403 -6.05 37.15 -15.95
N ARG A 404 -5.14 36.20 -16.17
CA ARG A 404 -4.53 36.00 -17.49
C ARG A 404 -5.65 35.68 -18.48
N PRO A 405 -5.78 36.43 -19.58
CA PRO A 405 -6.79 36.14 -20.59
C PRO A 405 -6.55 34.76 -21.21
N PRO A 406 -7.60 34.09 -21.74
CA PRO A 406 -7.43 32.83 -22.45
C PRO A 406 -6.46 32.97 -23.62
N GLY A 407 -5.54 32.01 -23.78
CA GLY A 407 -4.47 32.13 -24.77
C GLY A 407 -3.41 31.02 -24.70
N TRP A 408 -2.48 31.03 -25.67
CA TRP A 408 -1.29 30.17 -25.66
C TRP A 408 -0.19 30.80 -24.80
N TYR A 409 0.34 30.02 -23.86
CA TYR A 409 1.42 30.46 -22.97
C TYR A 409 2.48 29.35 -22.83
N PRO A 410 3.71 29.67 -22.40
CA PRO A 410 4.73 28.67 -22.11
C PRO A 410 4.23 27.63 -21.11
N ASP A 411 4.47 26.36 -21.39
CA ASP A 411 4.00 25.24 -20.56
C ASP A 411 4.66 25.30 -19.17
N PRO A 412 3.89 25.42 -18.06
CA PRO A 412 4.44 25.51 -16.71
C PRO A 412 5.28 24.29 -16.32
N TRP A 413 4.95 23.14 -16.92
CA TRP A 413 5.64 21.86 -16.70
C TRP A 413 6.79 21.62 -17.66
N ARG A 414 7.02 22.51 -18.64
CA ARG A 414 8.10 22.46 -19.64
C ARG A 414 8.16 21.15 -20.45
N GLN A 415 7.02 20.50 -20.67
CA GLN A 415 6.94 19.27 -21.46
C GLN A 415 6.72 19.57 -22.96
N VAL A 416 6.13 20.73 -23.27
CA VAL A 416 5.85 21.20 -24.64
C VAL A 416 6.18 22.70 -24.77
N ARG A 417 6.21 23.24 -26.00
CA ARG A 417 6.55 24.64 -26.25
C ARG A 417 5.52 25.62 -25.70
N ALA A 418 4.23 25.36 -25.91
CA ALA A 418 3.14 26.15 -25.38
C ALA A 418 1.90 25.30 -25.06
N ARG A 419 1.14 25.73 -24.06
CA ARG A 419 -0.14 25.11 -23.65
C ARG A 419 -1.24 26.17 -23.60
N TRP A 420 -2.47 25.77 -23.90
CA TRP A 420 -3.61 26.70 -23.87
C TRP A 420 -4.13 26.89 -22.44
N TRP A 421 -4.22 28.14 -21.99
CA TRP A 421 -4.91 28.58 -20.77
C TRP A 421 -6.31 29.06 -21.14
N ASP A 422 -7.36 28.57 -20.47
CA ASP A 422 -8.75 28.93 -20.78
C ASP A 422 -9.28 30.14 -19.99
N GLY A 423 -8.41 30.82 -19.23
CA GLY A 423 -8.79 31.89 -18.30
C GLY A 423 -8.93 31.42 -16.85
N ARG A 424 -9.06 30.11 -16.59
CA ARG A 424 -9.21 29.52 -15.26
C ARG A 424 -8.27 28.35 -14.97
N ARG A 425 -7.94 27.54 -15.98
CA ARG A 425 -7.04 26.38 -15.89
C ARG A 425 -6.29 26.14 -17.21
N TRP A 426 -5.21 25.36 -17.11
CA TRP A 426 -4.51 24.83 -18.28
C TRP A 426 -5.30 23.67 -18.89
N THR A 427 -5.36 23.61 -20.22
CA THR A 427 -6.06 22.55 -20.95
C THR A 427 -5.08 21.54 -21.57
N ASP A 428 -5.59 20.45 -22.14
CA ASP A 428 -4.80 19.43 -22.82
C ASP A 428 -4.36 19.83 -24.24
N HIS A 429 -4.80 21.00 -24.74
CA HIS A 429 -4.36 21.51 -26.03
C HIS A 429 -2.91 22.03 -25.91
N VAL A 430 -2.02 21.42 -26.69
CA VAL A 430 -0.59 21.71 -26.72
C VAL A 430 -0.13 22.08 -28.12
N GLN A 431 0.80 23.02 -28.21
CA GLN A 431 1.50 23.37 -29.44
C GLN A 431 2.93 22.82 -29.34
N ARG A 432 3.28 21.92 -30.25
CA ARG A 432 4.62 21.30 -30.32
C ARG A 432 5.61 22.17 -31.07
#